data_AF-A0A438E8P8-F1
#
_entry.id   AF-A0A438E8P8-F1
#
_cell.length_a   1.000
_cell.length_b   1.000
_cell.length_c   1.000
_cell.angle_alpha   90.00
_cell.angle_beta   90.00
_cell.angle_gamma   90.00
#
_symmetry.space_group_name_H-M   'P 1'
#
loop_
_entity.id
_entity.type
_entity.pdbx_description
1 polymer ?
#
loop_
_entity_poly.entity_id
_entity_poly.type
_entity_poly.pdbx_seq_one_letter_code
_entity_poly.pdbx_strand_id
1 'polypeptide(L)'
;MTTLSSASASIVTSSELRGGGRVALDQLPRDASDILDILKAEQAPLDLWLIIAREYFKQGKIDQFRQILEEGSSPEIDEYYADVRYERIAILNALGAYYSYLGKIETKQREKEEHFILATQYYNQSFEN
;
A
#
# COMPACT_ATOMS: atom_id res chain seq x y z
N MET A 1 25.41 -25.32 7.14
CA MET A 1 24.95 -24.26 6.21
C MET A 1 23.44 -24.36 6.12
N THR A 2 22.72 -23.55 6.89
CA THR A 2 21.25 -23.50 6.85
C THR A 2 20.87 -22.04 6.68
N THR A 3 20.34 -21.70 5.52
CA THR A 3 20.04 -20.32 5.11
C THR A 3 18.79 -19.81 5.81
N LEU A 4 19.00 -18.84 6.70
CA LEU A 4 18.01 -17.91 7.23
C LEU A 4 17.38 -17.12 6.07
N SER A 5 16.17 -17.44 5.63
CA SER A 5 15.42 -16.52 4.74
C SER A 5 13.90 -16.69 4.72
N SER A 6 13.32 -17.83 5.10
CA SER A 6 11.85 -18.02 4.98
C SER A 6 11.04 -17.73 6.26
N ALA A 7 11.68 -17.45 7.40
CA ALA A 7 10.99 -17.37 8.69
C ALA A 7 10.30 -16.02 8.96
N SER A 8 10.64 -14.95 8.24
CA SER A 8 10.15 -13.60 8.56
C SER A 8 8.77 -13.26 7.97
N ALA A 9 8.31 -13.98 6.93
CA ALA A 9 7.05 -13.69 6.27
C ALA A 9 5.83 -14.42 6.88
N SER A 10 6.05 -15.48 7.66
CA SER A 10 4.97 -16.23 8.32
C SER A 10 4.58 -15.68 9.70
N ILE A 11 5.39 -14.78 10.27
CA ILE A 11 5.21 -14.30 11.65
C ILE A 11 4.33 -13.03 11.72
N VAL A 12 4.24 -12.24 10.65
CA VAL A 12 3.58 -10.92 10.71
C VAL A 12 2.04 -10.98 10.72
N THR A 13 1.42 -12.11 10.40
CA THR A 13 -0.06 -12.26 10.45
C THR A 13 -0.57 -13.10 11.62
N SER A 14 0.27 -13.38 12.63
CA SER A 14 -0.10 -14.30 13.71
C SER A 14 -0.79 -13.65 14.92
N SER A 15 -0.79 -12.33 15.09
CA SER A 15 -1.24 -11.72 16.37
C SER A 15 -2.41 -10.74 16.34
N GLU A 16 -2.85 -10.17 15.22
CA GLU A 16 -3.84 -9.07 15.29
C GLU A 16 -4.90 -9.08 14.20
N LEU A 17 -5.61 -10.20 14.04
CA LEU A 17 -7.00 -10.15 13.56
C LEU A 17 -7.85 -10.83 14.62
N ARG A 18 -8.76 -10.08 15.24
CA ARG A 18 -9.77 -10.58 16.20
C ARG A 18 -10.80 -11.46 15.47
N GLY A 19 -10.35 -12.55 14.86
CA GLY A 19 -11.19 -13.37 13.97
C GLY A 19 -10.48 -14.50 13.22
N GLY A 20 -9.16 -14.67 13.34
CA GLY A 20 -8.49 -15.93 12.99
C GLY A 20 -8.61 -16.40 11.52
N GLY A 21 -8.65 -15.49 10.55
CA GLY A 21 -8.53 -15.84 9.13
C GLY A 21 -7.08 -15.79 8.65
N ARG A 22 -6.52 -16.92 8.20
CA ARG A 22 -5.21 -16.95 7.52
C ARG A 22 -5.41 -16.63 6.04
N VAL A 23 -5.13 -15.40 5.61
CA VAL A 23 -5.01 -15.10 4.18
C VAL A 23 -3.57 -15.40 3.76
N ALA A 24 -3.41 -16.40 2.90
CA ALA A 24 -2.12 -16.69 2.30
C ALA A 24 -1.80 -15.57 1.29
N LEU A 25 -0.67 -14.89 1.47
CA LEU A 25 -0.28 -13.72 0.67
C LEU A 25 -0.05 -14.05 -0.82
N ASP A 26 0.16 -15.32 -1.13
CA ASP A 26 0.22 -15.87 -2.49
C ASP A 26 -1.17 -16.08 -3.14
N GLN A 27 -2.25 -15.91 -2.38
CA GLN A 27 -3.64 -16.11 -2.82
C GLN A 27 -4.52 -14.87 -2.60
N LEU A 28 -3.94 -13.68 -2.78
CA LEU A 28 -4.71 -12.44 -2.69
C LEU A 28 -5.83 -12.37 -3.75
N PRO A 29 -7.01 -11.82 -3.40
CA PRO A 29 -8.10 -11.60 -4.34
C PRO A 29 -7.65 -10.87 -5.61
N ARG A 30 -8.33 -11.11 -6.73
CA ARG A 30 -8.03 -10.39 -7.98
C ARG A 30 -8.48 -8.93 -7.93
N ASP A 31 -9.59 -8.68 -7.25
CA ASP A 31 -10.13 -7.34 -7.06
C ASP A 31 -9.57 -6.73 -5.78
N ALA A 32 -9.16 -5.46 -5.83
CA ALA A 32 -8.71 -4.75 -4.64
C ALA A 32 -9.88 -4.28 -3.76
N SER A 33 -11.10 -4.16 -4.30
CA SER A 33 -12.28 -3.83 -3.49
C SER A 33 -12.56 -4.89 -2.43
N ASP A 34 -12.49 -6.18 -2.79
CA ASP A 34 -12.68 -7.29 -1.85
C ASP A 34 -11.73 -7.21 -0.64
N ILE A 35 -10.45 -6.89 -0.88
CA ILE A 35 -9.47 -6.79 0.22
C ILE A 35 -9.63 -5.49 1.01
N LEU A 36 -9.99 -4.39 0.35
CA LEU A 36 -10.25 -3.11 1.01
C LEU A 36 -11.46 -3.20 1.93
N ASP A 37 -12.53 -3.88 1.52
CA ASP A 37 -13.71 -4.10 2.34
C ASP A 37 -13.36 -4.88 3.62
N ILE A 38 -12.52 -5.92 3.51
CA ILE A 38 -12.02 -6.67 4.67
C ILE A 38 -11.17 -5.77 5.58
N LEU A 39 -10.20 -5.05 5.02
CA LEU A 39 -9.30 -4.19 5.78
C LEU A 39 -10.05 -3.08 6.53
N LYS A 40 -11.06 -2.49 5.89
CA LYS A 40 -11.92 -1.47 6.51
C LYS A 40 -12.83 -2.07 7.58
N ALA A 41 -13.49 -3.20 7.29
CA ALA A 41 -14.40 -3.85 8.23
C ALA A 41 -13.69 -4.29 9.53
N GLU A 42 -12.46 -4.77 9.41
CA GLU A 42 -11.64 -5.20 10.55
C GLU A 42 -10.85 -4.04 11.21
N GLN A 43 -10.94 -2.81 10.68
CA GLN A 43 -10.09 -1.68 11.07
C GLN A 43 -8.61 -2.08 11.12
N ALA A 44 -8.18 -2.78 10.08
CA ALA A 44 -6.84 -3.34 9.97
C ALA A 44 -5.78 -2.21 9.96
N PRO A 45 -4.68 -2.35 10.71
CA PRO A 45 -3.67 -1.30 10.82
C PRO A 45 -3.01 -1.00 9.47
N LEU A 46 -2.66 0.26 9.21
CA LEU A 46 -2.17 0.73 7.90
C LEU A 46 -0.84 0.08 7.46
N ASP A 47 -0.05 -0.46 8.38
CA ASP A 47 1.14 -1.25 8.04
C ASP A 47 0.77 -2.55 7.31
N LEU A 48 -0.37 -3.16 7.65
CA LEU A 48 -0.89 -4.33 6.94
C LEU A 48 -1.35 -3.97 5.51
N TRP A 49 -1.91 -2.78 5.31
CA TRP A 49 -2.28 -2.28 3.99
C TRP A 49 -1.04 -2.19 3.09
N LEU A 50 0.06 -1.63 3.62
CA LEU A 50 1.36 -1.58 2.94
C LEU A 50 1.90 -2.97 2.58
N ILE A 51 1.80 -3.93 3.51
CA ILE A 51 2.26 -5.31 3.28
C ILE A 51 1.49 -5.95 2.11
N ILE A 52 0.18 -5.79 2.09
CA ILE A 52 -0.70 -6.34 1.05
C ILE A 52 -0.44 -5.64 -0.29
N ALA A 53 -0.38 -4.31 -0.31
CA ALA A 53 -0.09 -3.55 -1.53
C ALA A 53 1.26 -3.99 -2.14
N ARG A 54 2.31 -4.13 -1.32
CA ARG A 54 3.62 -4.63 -1.77
C ARG A 54 3.52 -6.03 -2.39
N GLU A 55 2.66 -6.89 -1.87
CA GLU A 55 2.47 -8.22 -2.43
C GLU A 55 1.76 -8.19 -3.79
N TYR A 56 0.73 -7.34 -3.95
CA TYR A 56 0.16 -7.06 -5.27
C TYR A 56 1.21 -6.54 -6.26
N PHE A 57 2.06 -5.61 -5.82
CA PHE A 57 3.14 -5.07 -6.65
C PHE A 57 4.12 -6.16 -7.11
N LYS A 58 4.55 -7.06 -6.20
CA LYS A 58 5.43 -8.18 -6.52
C LYS A 58 4.84 -9.15 -7.55
N GLN A 59 3.51 -9.28 -7.59
CA GLN A 59 2.80 -10.13 -8.55
C GLN A 59 2.52 -9.41 -9.88
N GLY A 60 2.97 -8.15 -10.06
CA GLY A 60 2.68 -7.34 -11.24
C GLY A 60 1.25 -6.81 -11.29
N LYS A 61 0.49 -6.91 -10.20
CA LYS A 61 -0.89 -6.42 -10.06
C LYS A 61 -0.88 -4.96 -9.63
N ILE A 62 -0.44 -4.10 -10.55
CA ILE A 62 -0.12 -2.69 -10.25
C ILE A 62 -1.36 -1.87 -9.91
N ASP A 63 -2.50 -2.13 -10.55
CA ASP A 63 -3.75 -1.41 -10.27
C ASP A 63 -4.22 -1.64 -8.84
N GLN A 64 -4.14 -2.88 -8.36
CA GLN A 64 -4.51 -3.25 -6.99
C GLN A 64 -3.55 -2.64 -5.97
N PHE A 65 -2.24 -2.67 -6.24
CA PHE A 65 -1.25 -1.96 -5.44
C PHE A 65 -1.62 -0.48 -5.29
N ARG A 66 -1.91 0.18 -6.42
CA ARG A 66 -2.23 1.61 -6.45
C ARG A 66 -3.53 1.90 -5.70
N GLN A 67 -4.60 1.14 -5.97
CA GLN A 67 -5.90 1.34 -5.34
C GLN A 67 -5.84 1.21 -3.82
N ILE A 68 -5.08 0.24 -3.29
CA ILE A 68 -4.93 0.06 -1.84
C ILE A 68 -4.20 1.24 -1.20
N LEU A 69 -3.13 1.73 -1.84
CA LEU A 69 -2.39 2.87 -1.30
C LEU A 69 -3.16 4.19 -1.44
N GLU A 70 -3.86 4.40 -2.55
CA GLU A 70 -4.71 5.58 -2.74
C GLU A 70 -5.78 5.65 -1.65
N GLU A 71 -6.49 4.54 -1.40
CA GLU A 71 -7.48 4.44 -0.32
C GLU A 71 -6.84 4.62 1.07
N GLY A 72 -5.70 3.98 1.31
CA GLY A 72 -4.96 4.09 2.58
C GLY A 72 -4.34 5.48 2.84
N SER A 73 -4.41 6.39 1.88
CA SER A 73 -3.94 7.78 1.98
C SER A 73 -5.07 8.80 1.96
N SER A 74 -6.31 8.35 1.77
CA SER A 74 -7.44 9.23 1.52
C SER A 74 -7.96 9.85 2.83
N PRO A 75 -8.67 11.00 2.75
CA PRO A 75 -9.29 11.60 3.95
C PRO A 75 -10.41 10.73 4.54
N GLU A 76 -11.05 9.87 3.74
CA GLU A 76 -12.18 9.04 4.16
C GLU A 76 -11.83 8.06 5.29
N ILE A 77 -10.57 7.64 5.36
CA ILE A 77 -10.11 6.72 6.40
C ILE A 77 -9.72 7.43 7.72
N ASP A 78 -9.75 8.78 7.76
CA ASP A 78 -9.37 9.57 8.94
C ASP A 78 -10.29 9.30 10.14
N GLU A 79 -11.53 8.87 9.91
CA GLU A 79 -12.46 8.47 10.98
C GLU A 79 -11.82 7.44 11.95
N TYR A 80 -10.97 6.55 11.43
CA TYR A 80 -10.33 5.48 12.20
C TYR A 80 -8.83 5.69 12.40
N TYR A 81 -8.17 6.47 11.54
CA TYR A 81 -6.71 6.58 11.51
C TYR A 81 -6.17 8.02 11.61
N ALA A 82 -6.94 8.99 12.10
CA ALA A 82 -6.49 10.39 12.21
C ALA A 82 -5.17 10.56 12.99
N ASP A 83 -4.93 9.76 14.03
CA ASP A 83 -3.72 9.84 14.85
C ASP A 83 -2.53 9.01 14.30
N VAL A 84 -2.75 8.25 13.21
CA VAL A 84 -1.76 7.35 12.61
C VAL A 84 -0.98 8.09 11.52
N ARG A 85 0.18 8.63 11.90
CA ARG A 85 1.00 9.47 11.01
C ARG A 85 2.06 8.71 10.23
N TYR A 86 2.83 7.84 10.88
CA TYR A 86 4.02 7.24 10.26
C TYR A 86 3.67 6.32 9.09
N GLU A 87 2.67 5.47 9.27
CA GLU A 87 2.20 4.53 8.26
C GLU A 87 1.56 5.28 7.08
N ARG A 88 0.82 6.36 7.36
CA ARG A 88 0.27 7.24 6.32
C ARG A 88 1.36 7.93 5.50
N ILE A 89 2.39 8.45 6.17
CA ILE A 89 3.59 9.00 5.51
C ILE A 89 4.26 7.94 4.64
N ALA A 90 4.35 6.69 5.11
CA ALA A 90 4.92 5.60 4.33
C ALA A 90 4.09 5.25 3.08
N ILE A 91 2.75 5.25 3.18
CA ILE A 91 1.84 5.07 2.04
C ILE A 91 2.03 6.20 1.02
N LEU A 92 2.01 7.46 1.46
CA LEU A 92 2.18 8.63 0.59
C LEU A 92 3.55 8.60 -0.10
N ASN A 93 4.61 8.26 0.62
CA ASN A 93 5.95 8.11 0.04
C ASN A 93 6.02 6.97 -0.99
N ALA A 94 5.32 5.85 -0.75
CA ALA A 94 5.26 4.75 -1.71
C ALA A 94 4.56 5.17 -3.01
N LEU A 95 3.46 5.93 -2.94
CA LEU A 95 2.80 6.52 -4.11
C LEU A 95 3.73 7.52 -4.82
N GLY A 96 4.37 8.42 -4.07
CA GLY A 96 5.34 9.38 -4.62
C GLY A 96 6.49 8.69 -5.37
N ALA A 97 7.04 7.62 -4.81
CA ALA A 97 8.10 6.83 -5.43
C ALA A 97 7.60 6.09 -6.68
N TYR A 98 6.39 5.52 -6.64
CA TYR A 98 5.76 4.86 -7.78
C TYR A 98 5.58 5.82 -8.97
N TYR A 99 4.99 6.99 -8.75
CA TYR A 99 4.81 7.99 -9.81
C TYR A 99 6.15 8.59 -10.28
N SER A 100 7.15 8.72 -9.41
CA SER A 100 8.51 9.09 -9.81
C SER A 100 9.12 8.08 -10.78
N TYR A 101 8.89 6.78 -10.53
CA TYR A 101 9.34 5.72 -11.42
C TYR A 101 8.62 5.77 -12.77
N LEU A 102 7.29 5.95 -12.78
CA LEU A 102 6.52 6.09 -14.03
C LEU A 102 7.03 7.27 -14.86
N GLY A 103 7.22 8.44 -14.25
CA GLY A 103 7.77 9.61 -14.94
C GLY A 103 9.19 9.39 -15.47
N LYS A 104 9.99 8.55 -14.83
CA LYS A 104 11.34 8.18 -15.31
C LYS A 104 11.30 7.31 -16.56
N ILE A 105 10.35 6.36 -16.66
CA ILE A 105 10.28 5.41 -17.77
C ILE A 105 9.38 5.87 -18.92
N GLU A 106 8.53 6.87 -18.71
CA GLU A 106 7.65 7.42 -19.73
C GLU A 106 8.43 8.21 -20.80
N THR A 107 8.02 8.04 -22.05
CA THR A 107 8.67 8.62 -23.24
C THR A 107 7.95 9.84 -23.78
N LYS A 108 6.64 9.94 -23.56
CA LYS A 108 5.84 11.08 -23.98
C LYS A 108 5.97 12.18 -22.95
N GLN A 109 6.45 13.35 -23.40
CA GLN A 109 6.76 14.47 -22.52
C GLN A 109 5.58 14.89 -21.62
N ARG A 110 4.36 14.91 -22.17
CA ARG A 110 3.16 15.27 -21.41
C ARG A 110 2.84 14.28 -20.28
N GLU A 111 2.76 12.98 -20.59
CA GLU A 111 2.44 11.94 -19.60
C GLU A 111 3.55 11.85 -18.53
N LYS A 112 4.80 12.04 -18.94
CA LYS A 112 5.95 12.17 -18.03
C LYS A 112 5.80 13.32 -17.04
N GLU A 113 5.41 14.51 -17.50
CA GLU A 113 5.18 15.67 -16.64
C GLU A 113 4.03 15.41 -15.66
N GLU A 114 2.93 14.81 -16.13
CA GLU A 114 1.79 14.42 -15.29
C GLU A 114 2.22 13.48 -14.15
N HIS A 115 3.09 12.50 -14.42
CA HIS A 115 3.63 11.62 -13.38
C HIS A 115 4.50 12.34 -12.35
N PHE A 116 5.35 13.29 -12.76
CA PHE A 116 6.15 14.04 -11.79
C PHE A 116 5.33 15.00 -10.94
N ILE A 117 4.24 15.56 -11.50
CA ILE A 117 3.28 16.36 -10.75
C ILE A 117 2.63 15.51 -9.66
N LEU A 118 2.11 14.33 -10.01
CA LEU A 118 1.50 13.40 -9.04
C LEU A 118 2.51 12.97 -7.97
N ALA A 119 3.74 12.62 -8.35
CA ALA A 119 4.79 12.27 -7.39
C ALA A 119 5.04 13.38 -6.37
N THR A 120 5.15 14.63 -6.85
CA THR A 120 5.36 15.80 -5.99
C THR A 120 4.18 16.05 -5.06
N GLN A 121 2.94 15.89 -5.56
CA GLN A 121 1.74 16.02 -4.74
C GLN A 121 1.73 15.05 -3.56
N TYR A 122 2.02 13.77 -3.80
CA TYR A 122 2.07 12.77 -2.72
C TYR A 122 3.20 13.03 -1.72
N TYR A 123 4.38 13.44 -2.19
CA TYR A 123 5.46 13.82 -1.26
C TYR A 123 5.08 15.03 -0.42
N ASN A 124 4.48 16.07 -1.00
CA ASN A 124 4.06 17.25 -0.26
C ASN A 124 3.00 16.91 0.79
N GLN A 125 1.99 16.12 0.41
CA GLN A 125 0.97 15.63 1.34
C GLN A 125 1.61 14.84 2.49
N SER A 126 2.68 14.07 2.25
CA SER A 126 3.38 13.34 3.32
C SER A 126 4.02 14.25 4.38
N PHE A 127 4.42 15.47 4.03
CA PHE A 127 4.99 16.43 4.98
C PHE A 127 3.94 17.20 5.78
N GLU A 128 2.69 17.21 5.31
CA GLU A 128 1.57 17.92 5.94
C GLU A 128 0.83 17.07 7.00
N ASN A 129 1.15 15.76 7.11
CA ASN A 129 0.54 14.81 8.04
C ASN A 129 1.27 14.71 9.40
#